data_AF-A0A1S1V6C2-F1
#
_entry.id   AF-A0A1S1V6C2-F1
#
_cell.length_a   1.000
_cell.length_b   1.000
_cell.length_c   1.000
_cell.angle_alpha   90.00
_cell.angle_beta   90.00
_cell.angle_gamma   90.00
#
_symmetry.space_group_name_H-M   'P 1'
#
loop_
_entity.id
_entity.type
_entity.pdbx_description
1 polymer ?
#
loop_
_entity_poly.entity_id
_entity_poly.type
_entity_poly.pdbx_seq_one_letter_code
_entity_poly.pdbx_strand_id
1 'polypeptide(L)' 'MEKDNRKRYEIECPECGKILWACKSLFQEMGMLDAGHGSCMECGTFLNLTLDKENDRMIAIRFEEYKEKKLKERAAK' A
#
# COMPACT_ATOMS: atom_id res chain seq x y z
N MET A 1 -4.83 -24.28 -11.72
CA MET A 1 -4.60 -23.17 -10.77
C MET A 1 -3.31 -22.49 -11.20
N GLU A 2 -3.42 -21.38 -11.91
CA GLU A 2 -2.23 -20.58 -12.27
C GLU A 2 -1.60 -20.05 -10.99
N LYS A 3 -0.32 -20.36 -10.78
CA LYS A 3 0.44 -19.83 -9.65
C LYS A 3 0.69 -18.36 -9.92
N ASP A 4 0.19 -17.50 -9.04
CA ASP A 4 0.52 -16.09 -9.06
C ASP A 4 2.01 -15.90 -8.73
N ASN A 5 2.81 -15.70 -9.78
CA ASN A 5 4.26 -15.52 -9.70
C ASN A 5 4.65 -14.04 -9.50
N ARG A 6 3.71 -13.14 -9.18
CA ARG A 6 4.02 -11.74 -8.94
C ARG A 6 4.89 -11.59 -7.70
N LYS A 7 5.87 -10.68 -7.78
CA LYS A 7 6.72 -10.34 -6.64
C LYS A 7 5.86 -9.82 -5.50
N ARG A 8 6.05 -10.42 -4.32
CA ARG A 8 5.42 -10.01 -3.07
C ARG A 8 6.37 -9.08 -2.33
N TYR A 9 5.80 -8.03 -1.77
CA TYR A 9 6.46 -7.05 -0.93
C TYR A 9 6.00 -7.26 0.50
N GLU A 10 6.94 -7.26 1.42
CA GLU A 10 6.68 -7.23 2.84
C GLU A 10 6.15 -5.84 3.21
N ILE A 11 5.07 -5.80 3.97
CA ILE A 11 4.50 -4.57 4.53
C ILE A 11 4.23 -4.80 6.02
N GLU A 12 4.46 -3.79 6.85
CA GLU A 12 4.06 -3.81 8.25
C GLU A 12 2.73 -3.06 8.40
N CYS A 13 1.76 -3.66 9.09
CA CYS A 13 0.51 -2.99 9.37
C CYS A 13 0.73 -1.87 10.40
N PRO A 14 0.40 -0.60 10.10
CA PRO A 14 0.62 0.51 11.02
C PRO A 14 -0.23 0.45 12.29
N GLU A 15 -1.35 -0.30 12.27
CA GLU A 15 -2.25 -0.39 13.43
C GLU A 15 -1.88 -1.54 14.38
N CYS A 16 -1.61 -2.73 13.84
CA CYS A 16 -1.36 -3.93 14.67
C CYS A 16 0.10 -4.40 14.68
N GLY A 17 0.98 -3.76 13.89
CA GLY A 17 2.41 -4.10 13.80
C GLY A 17 2.70 -5.46 13.16
N LYS A 18 1.70 -6.13 12.58
CA LYS A 18 1.86 -7.44 11.94
C LYS A 18 2.43 -7.28 10.54
N ILE A 19 3.34 -8.19 10.19
CA ILE A 19 3.89 -8.30 8.85
C ILE A 19 2.88 -8.98 7.92
N LEU A 20 2.60 -8.34 6.80
CA LEU A 20 1.74 -8.82 5.72
C LEU A 20 2.53 -8.85 4.41
N TRP A 21 1.99 -9.56 3.43
CA TRP A 21 2.59 -9.67 2.10
C TRP A 21 1.60 -9.19 1.05
N ALA A 22 2.02 -8.25 0.21
CA ALA A 22 1.20 -7.68 -0.85
C ALA A 22 1.92 -7.71 -2.21
N CYS A 23 1.17 -7.95 -3.28
CA CYS A 23 1.65 -7.77 -4.64
C CYS A 23 1.35 -6.35 -5.11
N LYS A 24 2.04 -5.88 -6.17
CA LYS A 24 1.64 -4.64 -6.85
C LYS A 24 0.22 -4.76 -7.38
N SER A 25 -0.55 -3.69 -7.25
CA SER A 25 -1.81 -3.52 -7.97
C SER A 25 -1.55 -3.19 -9.44
N LEU A 26 -2.56 -3.39 -10.31
CA LEU A 26 -2.49 -3.02 -11.72
C LEU A 26 -2.08 -1.55 -11.91
N PHE A 27 -2.61 -0.65 -11.06
CA PHE A 27 -2.25 0.78 -11.09
C PHE A 27 -0.79 1.03 -10.73
N GLN A 28 -0.25 0.30 -9.76
CA GLN A 28 1.16 0.38 -9.39
C GLN A 28 2.08 -0.15 -10.49
N GLU A 29 1.64 -1.16 -11.25
CA GLU A 29 2.34 -1.64 -12.45
C GLU A 29 2.33 -0.60 -13.58
N MET A 30 1.24 0.16 -13.71
CA MET A 30 1.12 1.28 -14.67
C MET A 30 1.82 2.58 -14.21
N GLY A 31 2.50 2.57 -13.07
CA GLY A 31 3.30 3.70 -12.59
C GLY A 31 2.64 4.59 -11.54
N MET A 32 1.39 4.32 -11.14
CA MET A 32 0.71 5.01 -10.03
C MET A 32 1.05 4.33 -8.70
N LEU A 33 2.17 4.70 -8.10
CA LEU A 33 2.79 3.96 -7.00
C LEU A 33 1.99 3.97 -5.70
N ASP A 34 1.24 5.04 -5.45
CA ASP A 34 0.42 5.23 -4.25
C ASP A 34 -1.05 4.81 -4.43
N ALA A 35 -1.39 4.18 -5.55
CA ALA A 35 -2.75 3.73 -5.86
C ALA A 35 -3.04 2.28 -5.41
N GLY A 36 -2.17 1.68 -4.60
CA GLY A 36 -2.40 0.37 -4.01
C GLY A 36 -3.35 0.45 -2.81
N HIS A 37 -4.22 -0.54 -2.66
CA HIS A 37 -5.16 -0.63 -1.54
C HIS A 37 -5.25 -2.07 -1.06
N GLY A 38 -5.44 -2.26 0.24
CA GLY A 38 -5.64 -3.58 0.82
C GLY A 38 -6.18 -3.49 2.24
N SER A 39 -6.62 -4.61 2.78
CA SER A 39 -7.01 -4.71 4.19
C SER A 39 -6.00 -5.57 4.93
N CYS A 40 -5.69 -5.19 6.17
CA CYS A 40 -4.93 -6.07 7.05
C CYS A 40 -5.73 -7.34 7.33
N MET A 41 -5.14 -8.52 7.12
CA MET A 41 -5.81 -9.79 7.36
C MET A 41 -6.00 -10.09 8.85
N GLU A 42 -5.24 -9.43 9.72
CA GLU A 42 -5.27 -9.65 11.16
C GLU A 42 -6.28 -8.73 11.87
N CYS A 43 -6.22 -7.43 11.61
CA CYS A 43 -7.07 -6.44 12.29
C CYS A 43 -8.19 -5.85 11.41
N GLY A 44 -8.22 -6.16 10.12
CA GLY A 44 -9.24 -5.67 9.18
C GLY A 44 -9.08 -4.20 8.75
N THR A 45 -8.09 -3.48 9.27
CA THR A 45 -7.85 -2.07 8.92
C THR A 45 -7.64 -1.90 7.42
N PHE A 46 -8.29 -0.90 6.83
CA PHE A 46 -8.10 -0.53 5.43
C PHE A 46 -6.85 0.33 5.24
N LEU A 47 -5.94 -0.14 4.38
CA LEU A 47 -4.60 0.39 4.18
C LEU A 47 -4.45 0.91 2.75
N ASN A 48 -3.80 2.06 2.61
CA ASN A 48 -3.16 2.45 1.37
C ASN A 48 -1.79 1.78 1.29
N LEU A 49 -1.48 1.24 0.12
CA LEU A 49 -0.20 0.60 -0.19
C LEU A 49 0.52 1.47 -1.20
N THR A 50 1.64 2.07 -0.79
CA THR A 50 2.49 2.87 -1.65
C THR A 50 3.78 2.12 -1.94
N LEU A 51 4.12 1.96 -3.22
CA LEU A 51 5.37 1.35 -3.64
C LEU A 51 6.50 2.39 -3.59
N ASP A 52 7.47 2.15 -2.72
CA ASP A 52 8.72 2.92 -2.65
C ASP A 52 9.71 2.30 -3.65
N LYS A 53 9.82 2.93 -4.83
CA LYS A 53 10.70 2.45 -5.92
C LYS A 53 12.18 2.49 -5.56
N GLU A 54 12.59 3.43 -4.72
CA GLU A 54 14.01 3.63 -4.40
C GLU A 54 14.53 2.50 -3.51
N ASN A 55 13.74 2.10 -2.52
CA ASN A 55 14.08 1.02 -1.59
C ASN A 55 13.42 -0.32 -1.95
N ASP A 56 12.72 -0.40 -3.09
CA ASP A 56 12.05 -1.60 -3.59
C ASP A 56 11.16 -2.29 -2.53
N ARG A 57 10.47 -1.47 -1.74
CA ARG A 57 9.61 -1.90 -0.63
C ARG A 57 8.21 -1.33 -0.77
N MET A 58 7.25 -1.90 -0.06
CA MET A 58 5.90 -1.39 -0.03
C MET A 58 5.59 -0.85 1.36
N ILE A 59 5.04 0.36 1.39
CA ILE A 59 4.72 1.06 2.62
C ILE A 59 3.21 1.01 2.78
N ALA A 60 2.76 0.51 3.92
CA ALA A 60 1.36 0.53 4.30
C ALA A 60 1.10 1.68 5.27
N ILE A 61 0.11 2.50 4.96
CA ILE A 61 -0.43 3.51 5.88
C ILE A 61 -1.94 3.37 5.96
N ARG A 62 -2.57 3.87 7.02
CA ARG A 62 -4.04 3.93 7.07
C ARG A 62 -4.57 4.73 5.90
N PHE A 63 -5.64 4.21 5.27
CA PHE A 63 -6.21 4.84 4.11
C PHE A 63 -6.77 6.25 4.39
N GLU A 64 -7.29 6.47 5.60
CA GLU A 64 -7.76 7.77 6.06
C GLU A 64 -6.61 8.78 6.14
N GLU A 65 -5.49 8.40 6.77
CA GLU A 65 -4.29 9.25 6.83
C GLU A 65 -3.74 9.57 5.44
N TYR A 66 -3.75 8.60 4.52
CA TYR A 66 -3.36 8.82 3.13
C TYR A 66 -4.24 9.88 2.46
N LYS A 67 -5.56 9.78 2.63
CA LYS A 67 -6.53 10.76 2.09
C LYS A 67 -6.26 12.16 2.65
N GLU A 68 -6.06 12.28 3.95
CA GLU A 68 -5.77 13.57 4.59
C GLU A 68 -4.48 14.20 4.05
N LYS A 69 -3.41 13.40 3.88
CA LYS A 69 -2.16 13.84 3.27
C LYS A 69 -2.40 14.35 1.84
N LYS A 70 -3.09 13.58 1.01
CA LYS A 70 -3.41 13.96 -0.38
C LYS A 70 -4.29 15.21 -0.48
N LEU A 71 -5.25 15.37 0.43
CA LEU A 71 -6.08 16.58 0.48
C LEU A 71 -5.25 17.81 0.83
N LYS A 72 -4.35 17.71 1.82
CA LYS A 72 -3.43 18.80 2.19
C LYS A 72 -2.48 19.16 1.06
N GLU A 73 -1.91 18.17 0.37
CA GLU A 73 -1.05 18.39 -0.81
C GLU A 73 -1.78 19.11 -1.94
N ARG A 74 -3.06 18.81 -2.16
CA ARG A 74 -3.89 19.47 -3.17
C ARG A 74 -4.28 20.89 -2.76
N ALA A 75 -4.57 21.12 -1.47
CA ALA A 75 -4.94 22.43 -0.96
C ALA A 75 -3.75 23.41 -0.88
N ALA A 76 -2.52 22.89 -0.86
CA ALA A 76 -1.29 23.68 -0.84
C ALA A 76 -0.79 24.09 -2.25
N LYS A 77 -1.47 23.66 -3.31
CA LYS A 77 -1.21 24.05 -4.71
C LYS A 77 -2.19 25.12 -5.15
#